data_AF-A0A420HUR1-F1
#
_entry.id   AF-A0A420HUR1-F1
#
_cell.length_a   1.000
_cell.length_b   1.000
_cell.length_c   1.000
_cell.angle_alpha   90.00
_cell.angle_beta   90.00
_cell.angle_gamma   90.00
#
_symmetry.space_group_name_H-M   'P 1'
#
loop_
_entity.id
_entity.type
_entity.pdbx_description
1 polymer ?
#
loop_
_entity_poly.entity_id
_entity_poly.type
_entity_poly.pdbx_seq_one_letter_code
_entity_poly.pdbx_strand_id
1 'polypeptide(L)'
;MLSGCAISASSNLKPRGGKGVEGLLNPAAERAQQVKFNEWLAGVIDGDGCFQLSKKGYASLEIVTQLRDRRLLYLIKQKYGGAVKLYAGDNYLRYRLHHKAGLLNLIKGVNGLIRNPIRILQLAGFFDSDGSIYLNDQSGQIFITASQKNRFILDALVELYGGQIYAMVKVGAFK
;
A
#
# COMPACT_ATOMS: atom_id res chain seq x y z
N MET A 1 16.05 -40.76 22.43
CA MET A 1 15.06 -41.68 21.83
C MET A 1 13.88 -40.86 21.32
N LEU A 2 12.86 -41.52 20.75
CA LEU A 2 11.61 -40.92 20.24
C LEU A 2 10.88 -40.09 21.33
N SER A 3 9.94 -39.20 21.01
CA SER A 3 9.14 -39.07 19.76
C SER A 3 8.91 -37.61 19.31
N GLY A 4 8.59 -37.45 18.03
CA GLY A 4 7.90 -36.25 17.54
C GLY A 4 6.39 -36.50 17.44
N CYS A 5 5.59 -35.44 17.47
CA CYS A 5 4.16 -35.51 17.17
C CYS A 5 3.78 -34.38 16.21
N ALA A 6 3.57 -34.71 14.94
CA ALA A 6 2.97 -33.82 13.96
C ALA A 6 1.48 -34.15 13.86
N ILE A 7 0.62 -33.13 13.96
CA ILE A 7 -0.82 -33.28 13.74
C ILE A 7 -1.22 -32.45 12.52
N SER A 8 -1.38 -33.13 11.39
CA SER A 8 -2.06 -32.58 10.23
C SER A 8 -3.56 -32.82 10.36
N ALA A 9 -4.36 -31.76 10.22
CA ALA A 9 -5.82 -31.84 10.24
C ALA A 9 -6.36 -31.75 8.79
N SER A 10 -6.34 -32.87 8.06
CA SER A 10 -6.91 -32.95 6.72
C SER A 10 -8.43 -33.17 6.77
N SER A 11 -9.21 -32.08 6.73
CA SER A 11 -10.67 -32.13 6.61
C SER A 11 -11.11 -32.13 5.14
N ASN A 12 -11.16 -33.32 4.53
CA ASN A 12 -11.62 -33.52 3.15
C ASN A 12 -13.13 -33.25 2.98
N LEU A 13 -13.52 -31.97 2.92
CA LEU A 13 -14.85 -31.55 2.49
C LEU A 13 -15.00 -31.72 0.96
N LYS A 14 -15.29 -32.95 0.56
CA LYS A 14 -15.57 -33.32 -0.83
C LYS A 14 -16.78 -32.50 -1.34
N PRO A 15 -16.63 -31.68 -2.41
CA PRO A 15 -17.75 -30.90 -2.92
C PRO A 15 -18.84 -31.83 -3.46
N ARG A 16 -20.09 -31.60 -3.04
CA ARG A 16 -21.26 -32.25 -3.66
C ARG A 16 -21.47 -31.64 -5.05
N GLY A 17 -21.70 -32.49 -6.05
CA GLY A 17 -21.73 -32.07 -7.45
C GLY A 17 -22.87 -31.09 -7.77
N GLY A 18 -22.50 -29.87 -8.15
CA GLY A 18 -23.33 -28.98 -8.97
C GLY A 18 -22.91 -29.11 -10.44
N LYS A 19 -23.85 -28.97 -11.38
CA LYS A 19 -23.54 -29.04 -12.82
C LYS A 19 -22.71 -27.82 -13.23
N GLY A 20 -21.72 -28.05 -14.10
CA GLY A 20 -20.63 -27.11 -14.32
C GLY A 20 -20.99 -25.86 -15.14
N VAL A 21 -20.28 -24.78 -14.83
CA VAL A 21 -19.89 -23.72 -15.77
C VAL A 21 -18.38 -23.53 -15.61
N GLU A 22 -17.59 -24.22 -16.43
CA GLU A 22 -16.12 -24.16 -16.39
C GLU A 22 -15.60 -22.88 -17.06
N GLY A 23 -16.05 -21.73 -16.53
CA GLY A 23 -15.58 -20.40 -16.89
C GLY A 23 -14.22 -20.12 -16.27
N LEU A 24 -13.19 -20.85 -16.68
CA LEU A 24 -11.81 -20.56 -16.33
C LEU A 24 -11.41 -19.20 -16.94
N LEU A 25 -11.57 -18.13 -16.16
CA LEU A 25 -11.07 -16.81 -16.50
C LEU A 25 -9.56 -16.90 -16.76
N ASN A 26 -9.14 -16.52 -17.96
CA ASN A 26 -7.74 -16.59 -18.35
C ASN A 26 -6.92 -15.66 -17.41
N PRO A 27 -5.93 -16.18 -16.65
CA PRO A 27 -5.16 -15.36 -15.71
C PRO A 27 -4.44 -14.17 -16.36
N ALA A 28 -4.11 -14.25 -17.65
CA ALA A 28 -3.56 -13.13 -18.41
C ALA A 28 -4.60 -12.02 -18.65
N ALA A 29 -5.88 -12.36 -18.83
CA ALA A 29 -6.96 -11.40 -19.01
C ALA A 29 -7.29 -10.69 -17.69
N GLU A 30 -7.34 -11.42 -16.57
CA GLU A 30 -7.49 -10.82 -15.23
C GLU A 30 -6.33 -9.88 -14.90
N ARG A 31 -5.09 -10.31 -15.18
CA ARG A 31 -3.89 -9.46 -15.03
C ARG A 31 -3.96 -8.21 -15.91
N ALA A 32 -4.42 -8.30 -17.15
CA ALA A 32 -4.59 -7.16 -18.05
C ALA A 32 -5.66 -6.17 -17.55
N GLN A 33 -6.78 -6.66 -17.01
CA GLN A 33 -7.78 -5.80 -16.36
C GLN A 33 -7.22 -5.13 -15.10
N GLN A 34 -6.43 -5.84 -14.31
CA GLN A 34 -5.78 -5.32 -13.11
C GLN A 34 -4.72 -4.24 -13.43
N VAL A 35 -3.98 -4.37 -14.54
CA VAL A 35 -3.07 -3.32 -15.04
C VAL A 35 -3.85 -2.07 -15.44
N LYS A 36 -4.85 -2.20 -16.33
CA LYS A 36 -5.68 -1.05 -16.76
C LYS A 36 -6.36 -0.34 -15.60
N PHE A 37 -6.80 -1.09 -14.60
CA PHE A 37 -7.36 -0.53 -13.38
C PHE A 37 -6.32 0.30 -12.58
N ASN A 38 -5.08 -0.18 -12.46
CA ASN A 38 -4.02 0.53 -11.74
C ASN A 38 -3.59 1.80 -12.48
N GLU A 39 -3.52 1.77 -13.81
CA GLU A 39 -3.24 2.92 -14.66
C GLU A 39 -4.32 4.01 -14.50
N TRP A 40 -5.60 3.62 -14.55
CA TRP A 40 -6.73 4.51 -14.26
C TRP A 40 -6.65 5.09 -12.84
N LEU A 41 -6.38 4.26 -11.82
CA LEU A 41 -6.27 4.72 -10.43
C LEU A 41 -5.10 5.69 -10.23
N ALA A 42 -3.97 5.48 -10.91
CA ALA A 42 -2.85 6.41 -10.88
C ALA A 42 -3.24 7.80 -11.45
N GLY A 43 -3.94 7.84 -12.58
CA GLY A 43 -4.47 9.09 -13.15
C GLY A 43 -5.47 9.82 -12.23
N VAL A 44 -6.33 9.08 -11.53
CA VAL A 44 -7.24 9.62 -10.50
C VAL A 44 -6.47 10.22 -9.31
N ILE A 45 -5.37 9.59 -8.89
CA ILE A 45 -4.50 10.07 -7.81
C ILE A 45 -3.68 11.29 -8.25
N ASP A 46 -3.22 11.32 -9.50
CA ASP A 46 -2.48 12.44 -10.10
C ASP A 46 -3.31 13.74 -10.11
N GLY A 47 -4.61 13.65 -10.38
CA GLY A 47 -5.56 14.74 -10.20
C GLY A 47 -5.93 14.97 -8.73
N ASP A 48 -6.96 14.26 -8.25
CA ASP A 48 -7.70 14.56 -7.02
C ASP A 48 -7.14 13.88 -5.75
N GLY A 49 -6.06 13.10 -5.89
CA GLY A 49 -5.40 12.43 -4.78
C GLY A 49 -4.57 13.35 -3.89
N CYS A 50 -4.26 12.90 -2.68
CA CYS A 50 -3.33 13.56 -1.77
C CYS A 50 -2.79 12.54 -0.76
N PHE A 51 -1.49 12.22 -0.85
CA PHE A 51 -0.82 11.40 0.17
C PHE A 51 -0.41 12.32 1.33
N GLN A 52 -0.71 11.90 2.57
CA GLN A 52 -0.49 12.68 3.78
C GLN A 52 0.19 11.82 4.85
N LEU A 53 1.36 12.25 5.32
CA LEU A 53 1.97 11.74 6.54
C LEU A 53 1.65 12.71 7.70
N SER A 54 0.97 12.20 8.73
CA SER A 54 0.69 12.99 9.94
C SER A 54 1.96 13.20 10.78
N LYS A 55 1.98 14.25 11.63
CA LYS A 55 3.08 14.50 12.59
C LYS A 55 3.37 13.33 13.55
N LYS A 56 2.43 12.37 13.70
CA LYS A 56 2.55 11.13 14.49
C LYS A 56 2.99 9.90 13.66
N GLY A 57 3.30 10.07 12.37
CA GLY A 57 3.76 9.00 11.47
C GLY A 57 2.66 8.14 10.83
N TYR A 58 1.37 8.41 11.09
CA TYR A 58 0.30 7.74 10.34
C TYR A 58 0.25 8.28 8.91
N ALA A 59 0.43 7.38 7.94
CA ALA A 59 0.28 7.65 6.51
C ALA A 59 -1.18 7.40 6.06
N SER A 60 -1.66 8.21 5.12
CA SER A 60 -2.96 8.00 4.48
C SER A 60 -3.03 8.63 3.10
N LEU A 61 -3.79 8.01 2.20
CA LEU A 61 -4.26 8.63 0.96
C LEU A 61 -5.66 9.21 1.19
N GLU A 62 -5.86 10.45 0.78
CA GLU A 62 -7.19 11.04 0.60
C GLU A 62 -7.43 11.31 -0.89
N ILE A 63 -8.69 11.17 -1.34
CA ILE A 63 -9.14 11.60 -2.68
C ILE A 63 -10.45 12.37 -2.46
N VAL A 64 -10.59 13.56 -3.07
CA VAL A 64 -11.78 14.41 -2.91
C VAL A 64 -12.41 14.70 -4.27
N THR A 65 -13.66 14.26 -4.48
CA THR A 65 -14.38 14.45 -5.74
C THR A 65 -15.79 15.02 -5.50
N GLN A 66 -16.46 15.48 -6.56
CA GLN A 66 -17.85 15.93 -6.48
C GLN A 66 -18.83 14.78 -6.21
N LEU A 67 -20.00 15.09 -5.65
CA LEU A 67 -21.06 14.14 -5.26
C LEU A 67 -21.59 13.33 -6.45
N ARG A 68 -21.56 13.89 -7.66
CA ARG A 68 -21.92 13.22 -8.92
C ARG A 68 -21.00 12.02 -9.21
N ASP A 69 -19.71 12.18 -8.91
CA ASP A 69 -18.63 11.22 -9.23
C ASP A 69 -18.46 10.16 -8.13
N ARG A 70 -19.37 10.12 -7.14
CA ARG A 70 -19.34 9.20 -5.98
C ARG A 70 -19.04 7.73 -6.33
N ARG A 71 -19.50 7.25 -7.50
CA ARG A 71 -19.26 5.88 -7.98
C ARG A 71 -17.78 5.53 -8.02
N LEU A 72 -16.92 6.46 -8.44
CA LEU A 72 -15.46 6.31 -8.49
C LEU A 72 -14.90 6.03 -7.08
N LEU A 73 -15.27 6.84 -6.09
CA LEU A 73 -14.81 6.66 -4.71
C LEU A 73 -15.30 5.34 -4.08
N TYR A 74 -16.55 4.93 -4.35
CA TYR A 74 -17.08 3.66 -3.85
C TYR A 74 -16.41 2.44 -4.51
N LEU A 75 -16.03 2.53 -5.79
CA LEU A 75 -15.32 1.46 -6.50
C LEU A 75 -13.89 1.28 -5.95
N ILE A 76 -13.18 2.39 -5.67
CA ILE A 76 -11.87 2.35 -4.98
C ILE A 76 -12.05 1.78 -3.55
N LYS A 77 -13.10 2.20 -2.82
CA LYS A 77 -13.42 1.68 -1.48
C LYS A 77 -13.71 0.17 -1.48
N GLN A 78 -14.39 -0.36 -2.49
CA GLN A 78 -14.67 -1.80 -2.60
C GLN A 78 -13.37 -2.62 -2.76
N LYS A 79 -12.35 -2.07 -3.42
CA LYS A 79 -11.10 -2.77 -3.71
C LYS A 79 -10.01 -2.62 -2.64
N TYR A 80 -9.92 -1.47 -1.97
CA TYR A 80 -8.87 -1.18 -0.98
C TYR A 80 -9.41 -0.91 0.44
N GLY A 81 -10.72 -1.04 0.67
CA GLY A 81 -11.36 -0.70 1.94
C GLY A 81 -11.32 0.81 2.23
N GLY A 82 -11.21 1.18 3.50
CA GLY A 82 -11.22 2.59 3.92
C GLY A 82 -12.62 3.18 4.02
N ALA A 83 -12.71 4.51 4.10
CA ALA A 83 -13.96 5.24 4.35
C ALA A 83 -14.23 6.30 3.29
N VAL A 84 -15.52 6.53 2.98
CA VAL A 84 -16.02 7.68 2.20
C VAL A 84 -16.94 8.48 3.13
N LYS A 85 -16.77 9.80 3.16
CA LYS A 85 -17.60 10.74 3.93
C LYS A 85 -17.91 11.99 3.10
N LEU A 86 -19.00 12.68 3.42
CA LEU A 86 -19.22 14.05 2.93
C LEU A 86 -18.09 14.97 3.41
N TYR A 87 -17.71 15.94 2.60
CA TYR A 87 -16.62 16.87 2.89
C TYR A 87 -17.13 18.31 2.93
N ALA A 88 -16.88 18.98 4.06
CA ALA A 88 -17.20 20.39 4.32
C ALA A 88 -18.68 20.82 4.17
N GLY A 89 -19.63 19.88 4.11
CA GLY A 89 -21.07 20.17 3.96
C GLY A 89 -21.51 20.44 2.52
N ASP A 90 -20.58 20.86 1.67
CA ASP A 90 -20.76 21.02 0.23
C ASP A 90 -20.99 19.69 -0.53
N ASN A 91 -21.24 19.82 -1.83
CA ASN A 91 -21.42 18.75 -2.81
C ASN A 91 -20.12 17.94 -3.12
N TYR A 92 -19.29 17.67 -2.11
CA TYR A 92 -18.04 16.92 -2.23
C TYR A 92 -18.00 15.71 -1.30
N LEU A 93 -17.31 14.66 -1.74
CA LEU A 93 -17.02 13.46 -0.97
C LEU A 93 -15.51 13.31 -0.82
N ARG A 94 -15.07 12.97 0.39
CA ARG A 94 -13.69 12.58 0.68
C ARG A 94 -13.63 11.08 0.93
N TYR A 95 -12.89 10.37 0.09
CA TYR A 95 -12.35 9.06 0.40
C TYR A 95 -11.09 9.20 1.25
N ARG A 96 -10.90 8.31 2.22
CA ARG A 96 -9.68 8.20 3.03
C ARG A 96 -9.30 6.74 3.28
N LEU A 97 -8.07 6.41 2.89
CA LEU A 97 -7.41 5.12 3.12
C LEU A 97 -6.23 5.32 4.08
N HIS A 98 -6.22 4.58 5.20
CA HIS A 98 -5.26 4.79 6.30
C HIS A 98 -4.79 3.50 7.01
N HIS A 99 -5.36 2.34 6.68
CA HIS A 99 -5.03 1.07 7.33
C HIS A 99 -3.97 0.31 6.52
N LYS A 100 -3.05 -0.39 7.20
CA LYS A 100 -1.80 -0.94 6.62
C LYS A 100 -2.05 -1.77 5.35
N ALA A 101 -2.95 -2.75 5.39
CA ALA A 101 -3.18 -3.69 4.28
C ALA A 101 -3.68 -2.99 2.99
N GLY A 102 -4.76 -2.22 3.05
CA GLY A 102 -5.30 -1.53 1.88
C GLY A 102 -4.34 -0.49 1.31
N LEU A 103 -3.63 0.26 2.16
CA LEU A 103 -2.64 1.25 1.71
C LEU A 103 -1.43 0.57 1.03
N LEU A 104 -0.92 -0.53 1.60
CA LEU A 104 0.15 -1.33 0.99
C LEU A 104 -0.28 -1.93 -0.36
N ASN A 105 -1.49 -2.48 -0.45
CA ASN A 105 -2.03 -3.02 -1.70
C ASN A 105 -2.26 -1.95 -2.76
N LEU A 106 -2.62 -0.73 -2.36
CA LEU A 106 -2.73 0.41 -3.28
C LEU A 106 -1.35 0.83 -3.80
N ILE A 107 -0.36 1.01 -2.91
CA ILE A 107 1.01 1.39 -3.30
C ILE A 107 1.62 0.32 -4.21
N LYS A 108 1.51 -0.97 -3.87
CA LYS A 108 1.92 -2.09 -4.74
C LYS A 108 1.26 -2.06 -6.13
N GLY A 109 0.04 -1.53 -6.23
CA GLY A 109 -0.69 -1.40 -7.50
C GLY A 109 -0.26 -0.20 -8.35
N VAL A 110 -0.03 0.97 -7.74
CA VAL A 110 0.24 2.23 -8.47
C VAL A 110 1.72 2.62 -8.56
N ASN A 111 2.62 1.80 -8.01
CA ASN A 111 4.06 2.04 -8.08
C ASN A 111 4.55 2.18 -9.53
N GLY A 112 5.32 3.23 -9.83
CA GLY A 112 5.80 3.56 -11.18
C GLY A 112 4.73 4.08 -12.16
N LEU A 113 3.45 4.17 -11.78
CA LEU A 113 2.38 4.65 -12.66
C LEU A 113 2.02 6.13 -12.45
N ILE A 114 2.12 6.62 -11.20
CA ILE A 114 1.90 8.02 -10.81
C ILE A 114 2.87 8.95 -11.57
N ARG A 115 2.36 10.04 -12.16
CA ARG A 115 3.13 10.99 -12.99
C ARG A 115 3.23 12.39 -12.42
N ASN A 116 2.31 12.81 -11.55
CA ASN A 116 2.33 14.15 -10.96
C ASN A 116 3.48 14.25 -9.94
N PRO A 117 4.47 15.14 -10.12
CA PRO A 117 5.63 15.23 -9.24
C PRO A 117 5.26 15.55 -7.78
N ILE A 118 4.16 16.29 -7.55
CA ILE A 118 3.66 16.56 -6.20
C ILE A 118 3.19 15.26 -5.53
N ARG A 119 2.52 14.36 -6.26
CA ARG A 119 2.06 13.07 -5.72
C ARG A 119 3.23 12.11 -5.50
N ILE A 120 4.22 12.11 -6.40
CA ILE A 120 5.46 11.35 -6.25
C ILE A 120 6.20 11.80 -4.99
N LEU A 121 6.38 13.10 -4.78
CA LEU A 121 7.02 13.65 -3.57
C LEU A 121 6.22 13.35 -2.28
N GLN A 122 4.88 13.48 -2.31
CA GLN A 122 4.03 13.13 -1.16
C GLN A 122 4.09 11.62 -0.82
N LEU A 123 4.23 10.75 -1.82
CA LEU A 123 4.39 9.30 -1.62
C LEU A 123 5.81 8.93 -1.16
N ALA A 124 6.85 9.57 -1.72
CA ALA A 124 8.23 9.42 -1.25
C ALA A 124 8.35 9.81 0.24
N GLY A 125 7.68 10.89 0.65
CA GLY A 125 7.58 11.32 2.04
C GLY A 125 6.83 10.37 3.00
N PHE A 126 6.33 9.21 2.54
CA PHE A 126 5.99 8.11 3.46
C PHE A 126 7.24 7.35 3.91
N PHE A 127 8.17 7.13 2.98
CA PHE A 127 9.39 6.34 3.17
C PHE A 127 10.55 7.18 3.71
N ASP A 128 10.54 8.49 3.47
CA ASP A 128 11.65 9.38 3.79
C ASP A 128 11.26 10.60 4.64
N SER A 129 12.16 10.94 5.56
CA SER A 129 12.33 12.24 6.19
C SER A 129 13.79 12.45 6.61
N ASP A 130 14.50 11.36 6.90
CA ASP A 130 15.90 11.32 7.36
C ASP A 130 16.62 10.06 6.81
N GLY A 131 16.31 9.63 5.59
CA GLY A 131 16.93 8.49 4.91
C GLY A 131 18.25 8.83 4.20
N SER A 132 19.00 7.81 3.76
CA SER A 132 20.22 8.00 2.98
C SER A 132 20.54 6.82 2.06
N ILE A 133 21.18 7.11 0.94
CA ILE A 133 21.77 6.11 0.04
C ILE A 133 23.27 6.37 0.00
N TYR A 134 24.09 5.35 0.25
CA TYR A 134 25.54 5.43 0.10
C TYR A 134 26.11 4.17 -0.56
N LEU A 135 27.20 4.36 -1.29
CA LEU A 135 27.97 3.30 -1.93
C LEU A 135 29.22 3.01 -1.08
N ASN A 136 29.62 1.74 -1.03
CA ASN A 136 30.94 1.34 -0.60
C ASN A 136 31.78 1.04 -1.85
N ASP A 137 32.65 1.97 -2.24
CA ASP A 137 33.48 1.88 -3.45
C ASP A 137 34.46 0.69 -3.43
N GLN A 138 34.76 0.12 -2.26
CA GLN A 138 35.66 -1.04 -2.12
C GLN A 138 34.95 -2.38 -2.36
N SER A 139 33.62 -2.45 -2.18
CA SER A 139 32.83 -3.68 -2.36
C SER A 139 31.75 -3.58 -3.43
N GLY A 140 31.54 -2.39 -4.02
CA GLY A 140 30.43 -2.10 -4.93
C GLY A 140 29.05 -2.14 -4.26
N GLN A 141 28.99 -2.26 -2.94
CA GLN A 141 27.74 -2.48 -2.21
C GLN A 141 26.99 -1.16 -1.98
N ILE A 142 25.74 -1.11 -2.45
CA ILE A 142 24.81 -0.01 -2.16
C ILE A 142 24.11 -0.29 -0.83
N PHE A 143 24.14 0.69 0.07
CA PHE A 143 23.36 0.71 1.30
C PHE A 143 22.24 1.75 1.16
N ILE A 144 21.01 1.33 1.42
CA ILE A 144 19.83 2.19 1.46
C ILE A 144 19.29 2.16 2.89
N THR A 145 19.19 3.33 3.52
CA THR A 145 18.61 3.49 4.86
C THR A 145 17.35 4.36 4.77
N ALA A 146 16.31 3.96 5.49
CA ALA A 146 15.04 4.68 5.56
C ALA A 146 14.66 4.88 7.03
N SER A 147 14.63 6.14 7.46
CA SER A 147 14.31 6.53 8.84
C SER A 147 12.85 6.95 8.92
N GLN A 148 12.05 6.30 9.78
CA GLN A 148 10.64 6.63 9.94
C GLN A 148 10.16 6.42 11.38
N LYS A 149 9.36 7.37 11.90
CA LYS A 149 8.79 7.34 13.27
C LYS A 149 7.75 6.24 13.45
N ASN A 150 7.19 5.74 12.35
CA ASN A 150 6.19 4.69 12.33
C ASN A 150 6.77 3.41 11.70
N ARG A 151 7.00 2.40 12.54
CA ARG A 151 7.52 1.08 12.15
C ARG A 151 6.71 0.40 11.04
N PHE A 152 5.40 0.64 10.93
CA PHE A 152 4.55 -0.06 9.96
C PHE A 152 4.96 0.16 8.50
N ILE A 153 5.65 1.26 8.19
CA ILE A 153 6.18 1.56 6.86
C ILE A 153 7.50 0.79 6.63
N LEU A 154 8.36 0.74 7.64
CA LEU A 154 9.62 -0.01 7.60
C LEU A 154 9.39 -1.52 7.49
N ASP A 155 8.40 -2.08 8.21
CA ASP A 155 7.99 -3.49 8.05
C ASP A 155 7.63 -3.80 6.58
N ALA A 156 6.96 -2.86 5.90
CA ALA A 156 6.51 -3.04 4.51
C ALA A 156 7.65 -2.87 3.50
N LEU A 157 8.68 -2.08 3.81
CA LEU A 157 9.92 -2.05 3.04
C LEU A 157 10.66 -3.39 3.15
N VAL A 158 10.74 -3.99 4.35
CA VAL A 158 11.35 -5.32 4.52
C VAL A 158 10.57 -6.42 3.81
N GLU A 159 9.24 -6.35 3.79
CA GLU A 159 8.38 -7.27 3.02
C GLU A 159 8.62 -7.17 1.49
N LEU A 160 8.95 -5.97 0.98
CA LEU A 160 9.11 -5.70 -0.45
C LEU A 160 10.55 -5.87 -0.97
N TYR A 161 11.54 -5.51 -0.16
CA TYR A 161 12.94 -5.34 -0.58
C TYR A 161 13.95 -6.05 0.34
N GLY A 162 13.49 -6.66 1.43
CA GLY A 162 14.35 -7.28 2.44
C GLY A 162 15.05 -6.27 3.37
N GLY A 163 16.11 -6.72 4.05
CA GLY A 163 16.91 -5.89 4.97
C GLY A 163 16.62 -6.12 6.45
N GLN A 164 16.91 -5.11 7.27
CA GLN A 164 16.83 -5.14 8.74
C GLN A 164 16.26 -3.81 9.27
N ILE A 165 15.51 -3.85 10.38
CA ILE A 165 14.97 -2.65 11.05
C ILE A 165 15.71 -2.44 12.35
N TYR A 166 16.47 -1.35 12.45
CA TYR A 166 17.20 -0.96 13.65
C TYR A 166 16.40 0.08 14.46
N ALA A 167 16.28 -0.14 15.77
CA ALA A 167 15.60 0.81 16.66
C ALA A 167 16.55 1.95 17.04
N MET A 168 16.41 3.11 16.39
CA MET A 168 17.18 4.32 16.72
C MET A 168 16.80 4.86 18.11
N VAL A 169 17.59 4.50 19.13
CA VAL A 169 17.49 5.11 20.46
C VAL A 169 18.06 6.52 20.38
N LYS A 170 17.25 7.54 20.72
CA LYS A 170 17.76 8.90 20.90
C LYS A 170 18.61 8.98 22.16
N VAL A 171 19.91 8.77 22.01
CA VAL A 171 20.89 9.25 22.98
C VAL A 171 20.66 10.75 23.17
N GLY A 172 20.48 11.18 24.41
CA GLY A 172 20.25 12.60 24.70
C GLY A 172 21.47 13.42 24.28
N ALA A 173 21.25 14.51 23.54
CA ALA A 173 22.29 15.50 23.36
C ALA A 173 22.73 16.01 24.74
N PHE A 174 24.02 15.91 25.04
CA PHE A 174 24.59 16.44 26.27
C PHE A 174 24.31 17.96 26.31
N LYS A 175 23.90 18.44 27.50
CA LYS A 175 23.66 19.86 27.78
C LYS A 175 24.94 20.53 28.26
#